data_AF-A0A920KQ07-F1
#
_entry.id   AF-A0A920KQ07-F1
#
_cell.length_a   1.000
_cell.length_b   1.000
_cell.length_c   1.000
_cell.angle_alpha   90.00
_cell.angle_beta   90.00
_cell.angle_gamma   90.00
#
_symmetry.space_group_name_H-M   'P 1'
#
loop_
_entity.id
_entity.type
_entity.pdbx_description
1 polymer ?
#
loop_
_entity_poly.entity_id
_entity_poly.type
_entity_poly.pdbx_seq_one_letter_code
_entity_poly.pdbx_strand_id
1 'polypeptide(L)' 'MTYLDPRESIWPGLVSGLCLAVIMTALEQPEAIVITAVVAWLCMLWWIFEPLPIPVTSLLPIAVFPSRGF' A
#
# COMPACT_ATOMS: atom_id res chain seq x y z
N MET A 1 -6.26 10.96 21.44
CA MET A 1 -6.68 10.95 20.02
C MET A 1 -5.41 10.76 19.20
N THR A 2 -4.81 9.57 19.25
CA THR A 2 -3.37 9.35 18.89
C THR A 2 -3.21 8.27 17.80
N TYR A 3 -4.29 7.93 17.07
CA TYR A 3 -4.26 6.88 16.03
C TYR A 3 -4.20 7.44 14.59
N LEU A 4 -4.31 8.76 14.45
CA LEU A 4 -4.35 9.47 13.16
C LEU A 4 -3.02 10.16 12.83
N ASP A 5 -2.01 10.08 13.69
CA ASP A 5 -0.68 10.65 13.43
C ASP A 5 0.00 9.87 12.28
N PRO A 6 0.19 10.48 11.10
CA PRO A 6 0.68 9.78 9.90
C PRO A 6 2.08 9.19 10.05
N ARG A 7 2.84 9.69 11.04
CA ARG A 7 4.23 9.30 11.33
C ARG A 7 4.33 8.13 12.31
N GLU A 8 3.29 7.87 13.09
CA GLU A 8 3.28 6.83 14.13
C GLU A 8 2.31 5.68 13.76
N SER A 9 1.32 5.96 12.91
CA SER A 9 0.25 5.04 12.58
C SER A 9 0.33 4.58 11.11
N ILE A 10 0.30 3.27 10.90
CA ILE A 10 0.33 2.60 9.58
C ILE A 10 -1.06 2.68 8.90
N TRP A 11 -2.11 2.93 9.68
CA TRP A 11 -3.52 2.97 9.28
C TRP A 11 -3.87 3.94 8.15
N PRO A 12 -3.42 5.21 8.10
CA PRO A 12 -3.73 6.11 6.99
C PRO A 12 -3.21 5.57 5.64
N GLY A 13 -2.07 4.88 5.63
CA GLY A 13 -1.58 4.18 4.44
C GLY A 13 -2.52 3.05 4.01
N LEU A 14 -2.90 2.18 4.93
CA LEU A 14 -3.82 1.07 4.66
C LEU A 14 -5.20 1.53 4.18
N VAL A 15 -5.77 2.55 4.83
CA VAL A 15 -7.10 3.08 4.47
C VAL A 15 -7.08 3.71 3.09
N SER A 16 -6.04 4.50 2.77
CA SER A 16 -5.91 5.11 1.44
C SER A 16 -5.62 4.06 0.34
N GLY A 17 -4.80 3.05 0.64
CA GLY A 17 -4.55 1.92 -0.28
C GLY A 17 -5.81 1.10 -0.57
N LEU A 18 -6.65 0.83 0.44
CA LEU A 18 -7.95 0.19 0.25
C LEU A 18 -8.91 1.05 -0.58
N CYS A 19 -8.95 2.36 -0.35
CA CYS A 19 -9.74 3.28 -1.15
C CYS A 19 -9.31 3.24 -2.63
N LEU A 20 -8.00 3.24 -2.89
CA LEU A 20 -7.44 3.13 -4.24
C LEU A 20 -7.81 1.79 -4.90
N ALA A 21 -7.75 0.67 -4.15
CA ALA A 21 -8.19 -0.63 -4.63
C ALA A 21 -9.68 -0.63 -5.04
N VAL A 22 -10.55 -0.05 -4.22
CA VAL A 22 -12.00 0.07 -4.52
C VAL A 22 -12.23 0.91 -5.77
N ILE A 23 -11.52 2.03 -5.92
CA ILE A 23 -11.65 2.90 -7.10
C ILE A 23 -11.21 2.14 -8.36
N MET A 24 -10.07 1.44 -8.33
CA MET A 24 -9.56 0.77 -9.52
C MET A 24 -10.36 -0.48 -9.90
N THR A 25 -10.89 -1.21 -8.91
CA THR A 25 -11.82 -2.31 -9.15
C THR A 25 -13.16 -1.80 -9.70
N ALA A 26 -13.65 -0.64 -9.25
CA ALA A 26 -14.83 0.01 -9.83
C ALA A 26 -14.60 0.51 -11.27
N LEU A 27 -13.35 0.76 -11.66
CA LEU A 27 -12.94 1.10 -13.03
C LEU A 27 -12.59 -0.13 -13.88
N GLU A 28 -12.97 -1.33 -13.44
CA GLU A 28 -12.76 -2.61 -14.14
C GLU A 28 -11.30 -2.86 -14.57
N GLN A 29 -10.34 -2.35 -13.78
CA GLN A 29 -8.92 -2.53 -14.08
C GLN A 29 -8.49 -3.98 -13.85
N PRO A 30 -7.56 -4.51 -14.68
CA PRO A 30 -6.97 -5.83 -14.47
C PRO A 30 -6.38 -5.99 -13.06
N GLU A 31 -6.58 -7.16 -12.45
CA GLU A 31 -6.15 -7.43 -11.08
C GLU A 31 -4.66 -7.16 -10.85
N ALA A 32 -3.80 -7.51 -11.83
CA ALA A 32 -2.37 -7.22 -11.77
C ALA A 32 -2.07 -5.71 -11.64
N ILE A 33 -2.83 -4.87 -12.34
CA ILE A 33 -2.69 -3.40 -12.31
C ILE A 33 -3.18 -2.86 -10.95
N VAL A 34 -4.30 -3.37 -10.45
CA VAL A 34 -4.83 -2.97 -9.14
C VAL A 34 -3.82 -3.28 -8.03
N ILE A 35 -3.29 -4.51 -8.00
CA ILE A 35 -2.37 -4.95 -6.95
C ILE A 35 -1.05 -4.17 -7.01
N THR A 36 -0.47 -4.00 -8.20
CA THR A 36 0.77 -3.24 -8.36
C THR A 36 0.60 -1.77 -7.96
N ALA A 37 -0.50 -1.12 -8.34
CA ALA A 37 -0.79 0.25 -7.96
C ALA A 37 -0.99 0.41 -6.44
N VAL A 38 -1.71 -0.51 -5.79
CA VAL A 38 -1.93 -0.50 -4.33
C VAL A 38 -0.62 -0.71 -3.58
N VAL A 39 0.21 -1.68 -4.00
CA VAL A 39 1.53 -1.94 -3.39
C VAL A 39 2.44 -0.74 -3.56
N ALA A 40 2.50 -0.16 -4.76
CA ALA A 40 3.32 1.04 -5.02
C ALA A 40 2.86 2.25 -4.19
N TRP A 41 1.55 2.45 -4.06
CA TRP A 41 0.96 3.50 -3.24
C TRP A 41 1.31 3.35 -1.76
N LEU A 42 1.17 2.13 -1.22
CA LEU A 42 1.54 1.82 0.17
C LEU A 42 3.04 2.05 0.42
N CYS A 43 3.90 1.59 -0.48
CA CYS A 43 5.34 1.83 -0.40
C CYS A 43 5.65 3.33 -0.41
N MET A 44 5.06 4.10 -1.32
CA MET A 44 5.26 5.55 -1.40
C MET A 44 4.86 6.24 -0.10
N LEU A 45 3.66 5.96 0.43
CA LEU A 45 3.19 6.59 1.66
C LEU A 45 4.04 6.22 2.87
N TRP A 46 4.41 4.95 3.00
CA TRP A 46 5.27 4.52 4.11
C TRP A 46 6.72 4.99 3.96
N TRP A 47 7.20 5.29 2.76
CA TRP A 47 8.51 5.95 2.58
C TRP A 47 8.46 7.45 2.91
N ILE A 48 7.36 8.15 2.61
CA ILE A 48 7.23 9.58 2.87
C ILE A 48 7.05 9.86 4.37
N PHE A 49 6.15 9.13 5.02
CA PHE A 49 5.82 9.38 6.42
C PHE A 49 6.73 8.65 7.41
N GLU A 50 7.57 7.73 6.90
CA GLU A 50 8.49 6.90 7.67
C GLU A 50 7.89 6.26 8.94
N PRO A 51 6.65 5.72 8.94
CA PRO A 51 6.13 5.01 10.12
C PRO A 51 6.88 3.70 10.39
N LEU A 52 7.56 3.16 9.37
CA LEU A 52 8.33 1.92 9.41
C LEU A 52 9.67 2.13 8.69
N PRO A 53 10.73 1.42 9.09
CA PRO A 53 12.02 1.53 8.44
C PRO A 53 11.93 0.98 7.00
N ILE A 54 12.61 1.65 6.05
CA ILE A 54 12.62 1.35 4.61
C ILE A 54 12.82 -0.14 4.25
N PRO A 55 13.64 -0.94 4.99
CA PRO A 55 13.75 -2.36 4.74
C PRO A 55 12.42 -3.12 4.84
N VAL A 56 11.55 -2.75 5.78
CA VAL A 56 10.27 -3.44 6.01
C VAL A 56 9.27 -3.13 4.90
N THR A 57 9.19 -1.87 4.48
CA THR A 57 8.28 -1.44 3.41
C THR A 57 8.68 -2.02 2.06
N SER A 58 9.99 -2.18 1.81
CA SER A 58 10.52 -2.79 0.59
C SER A 58 10.27 -4.31 0.50
N LEU A 59 9.96 -4.98 1.61
CA LEU A 59 9.56 -6.40 1.60
C LEU A 59 8.14 -6.61 1.08
N LEU A 60 7.30 -5.57 1.09
CA LEU A 60 5.90 -5.66 0.62
C LEU A 60 5.80 -6.14 -0.85
N PRO A 61 6.46 -5.50 -1.85
CA PRO A 61 6.40 -5.99 -3.24
C PRO A 61 7.03 -7.38 -3.40
N ILE A 62 8.09 -7.67 -2.65
CA ILE A 62 8.79 -8.97 -2.68
C ILE A 62 7.89 -10.09 -2.15
N ALA A 63 7.02 -9.82 -1.17
CA ALA A 63 6.07 -10.80 -0.66
C ALA A 63 4.82 -10.91 -1.54
N VAL A 64 4.30 -9.76 -2.01
CA VAL A 64 2.99 -9.71 -2.68
C VAL A 64 3.07 -10.20 -4.13
N PHE A 65 4.07 -9.80 -4.92
CA PHE A 65 4.11 -10.16 -6.35
C PHE A 65 4.29 -11.67 -6.57
N PRO A 66 5.26 -12.36 -5.92
CA PRO A 66 5.40 -13.81 -6.06
C PRO A 66 4.18 -14.59 -5.57
N SER A 67 3.46 -14.08 -4.55
CA SER A 67 2.22 -14.72 -4.07
C SER A 67 1.09 -14.70 -5.08
N ARG A 68 1.13 -13.77 -6.05
CA ARG A 68 0.14 -13.64 -7.12
C ARG A 68 0.59 -14.22 -8.46
N GLY A 69 1.79 -14.76 -8.52
CA GLY A 69 2.29 -15.52 -9.68
C GLY A 69 2.76 -14.66 -10.84
N PHE A 70 3.10 -13.39 -10.60
CA PHE A 70 3.68 -12.47 -11.58
C PHE A 70 4.83 -11.66 -10.99
#